data_AF-A0A5J4T1N7-F1
#
_entry.id   AF-A0A5J4T1N7-F1
#
_cell.length_a   1.000
_cell.length_b   1.000
_cell.length_c   1.000
_cell.angle_alpha   90.00
_cell.angle_beta   90.00
_cell.angle_gamma   90.00
#
_symmetry.space_group_name_H-M   'P 1'
#
loop_
_entity.id
_entity.type
_entity.pdbx_description
1 polymer ?
#
loop_
_entity_poly.entity_id
_entity_poly.type
_entity_poly.pdbx_seq_one_letter_code
_entity_poly.pdbx_strand_id
1 'polypeptide(L)'
;YFDMQAGALQPYREYPAKATGNNHFDAHPSISDWYETVKLNYGVNYTDGGEHCFSPIPDTWEKMLNILFFWASKGVDGFRCDMAEMVPVEFWEWCIPQVKSKFPKLIFIAEIYNPSQYPNYLFRGKFDYLYDKVGLYETLRNIICGYETASAITRCWQNLGGIEKNMLNFLENHDEQRIASDFFAGDARKAISALIVSACMNTNPVMIYFGQELGESGMDQEGFSGRDGRTSIFDYWCVNSICQWRNENKFDGEKLTEGIRRLRDTYQKILILCNEEPAIVQGSFYDLMYVNQDNWTFNKHKQYAFLRKYKNEVLLILANFDDLSVEVGIHIPAHAFEFLGLPQLESCTATDLLTGKEEQIILSPHKLVHTLIGAWNGKILKISYSHFLH
;
A
#
# COMPACT_ATOMS: atom_id res chain seq x y z
N TYR A 1 -5.22 33.84 -24.12
CA TYR A 1 -4.17 33.91 -23.10
C TYR A 1 -4.85 33.70 -21.76
N PHE A 2 -4.50 32.62 -21.05
CA PHE A 2 -5.00 32.37 -19.70
C PHE A 2 -4.32 33.35 -18.75
N ASP A 3 -5.10 34.05 -17.93
CA ASP A 3 -4.59 34.97 -16.92
C ASP A 3 -4.28 34.21 -15.63
N MET A 4 -3.10 33.59 -15.59
CA MET A 4 -2.70 32.73 -14.46
C MET A 4 -2.41 33.49 -13.16
N GLN A 5 -2.41 34.83 -13.16
CA GLN A 5 -2.04 35.66 -12.01
C GLN A 5 -3.05 36.79 -11.72
N ALA A 6 -4.22 36.77 -12.38
CA ALA A 6 -5.23 37.84 -12.30
C ALA A 6 -4.65 39.24 -12.62
N GLY A 7 -3.67 39.31 -13.53
CA GLY A 7 -2.92 40.51 -13.88
C GLY A 7 -3.20 41.05 -15.29
N ALA A 8 -4.09 40.41 -16.05
CA ALA A 8 -4.38 40.83 -17.41
C ALA A 8 -5.16 42.15 -17.46
N LEU A 9 -4.75 43.05 -18.36
CA LEU A 9 -5.44 44.32 -18.64
C LEU A 9 -6.92 44.14 -19.04
N GLN A 10 -7.29 42.95 -19.51
CA GLN A 10 -8.65 42.54 -19.80
C GLN A 10 -8.87 41.15 -19.19
N PRO A 11 -9.87 40.95 -18.31
CA PRO A 11 -10.15 39.65 -17.73
C PRO A 11 -10.57 38.65 -18.82
N TYR A 12 -10.07 37.42 -18.72
CA TYR A 12 -10.54 36.32 -19.56
C TYR A 12 -12.05 36.12 -19.35
N ARG A 13 -12.85 36.31 -20.41
CA ARG A 13 -14.30 36.11 -20.38
C ARG A 13 -14.64 34.78 -21.02
N GLU A 14 -15.05 33.82 -20.21
CA GLU A 14 -15.53 32.52 -20.64
C GLU A 14 -16.96 32.30 -20.14
N TYR A 15 -17.86 31.94 -21.06
CA TYR A 15 -19.26 31.67 -20.73
C TYR A 15 -19.81 30.53 -21.61
N PRO A 16 -20.26 29.42 -21.01
CA PRO A 16 -20.20 29.11 -19.58
C PRO A 16 -18.74 28.90 -19.11
N ALA A 17 -18.45 29.20 -17.84
CA ALA A 17 -17.14 28.93 -17.24
C ALA A 17 -16.78 27.45 -17.41
N LYS A 18 -15.55 27.15 -17.84
CA LYS A 18 -15.08 25.76 -17.86
C LYS A 18 -14.85 25.28 -16.43
N ALA A 19 -15.21 24.03 -16.19
CA ALA A 19 -14.91 23.32 -14.97
C ALA A 19 -13.68 22.45 -15.17
N THR A 20 -12.74 22.49 -14.25
CA THR A 20 -11.62 21.54 -14.19
C THR A 20 -12.01 20.30 -13.40
N GLY A 21 -11.29 19.19 -13.56
CA GLY A 21 -11.60 17.94 -12.82
C GLY A 21 -11.60 18.09 -11.31
N ASN A 22 -10.74 18.97 -10.78
CA ASN A 22 -10.58 19.28 -9.37
C ASN A 22 -11.54 20.37 -8.84
N ASN A 23 -12.70 20.58 -9.50
CA ASN A 23 -13.76 21.51 -9.08
C ASN A 23 -13.38 23.01 -9.13
N HIS A 24 -12.53 23.44 -10.07
CA HIS A 24 -12.33 24.86 -10.32
C HIS A 24 -13.39 25.37 -11.29
N PHE A 25 -14.29 26.26 -10.84
CA PHE A 25 -15.45 26.77 -11.59
C PHE A 25 -15.40 28.29 -11.85
N ASP A 26 -14.20 28.86 -11.94
CA ASP A 26 -14.02 30.28 -12.21
C ASP A 26 -12.98 30.55 -13.32
N ALA A 27 -12.83 31.83 -13.70
CA ALA A 27 -12.03 32.27 -14.83
C ALA A 27 -10.50 32.30 -14.59
N HIS A 28 -10.01 31.91 -13.41
CA HIS A 28 -8.60 31.98 -13.01
C HIS A 28 -8.02 30.60 -12.63
N PRO A 29 -8.11 29.59 -13.51
CA PRO A 29 -7.57 28.29 -13.18
C PRO A 29 -6.03 28.34 -13.07
N SER A 30 -5.49 27.48 -12.20
CA SER A 30 -4.07 27.35 -11.88
C SER A 30 -3.36 26.37 -12.82
N ILE A 31 -2.04 26.43 -12.93
CA ILE A 31 -1.26 25.45 -13.71
C ILE A 31 -1.38 24.01 -13.15
N SER A 32 -1.83 23.86 -11.90
CA SER A 32 -2.05 22.58 -11.23
C SER A 32 -3.47 22.03 -11.37
N ASP A 33 -4.37 22.73 -12.06
CA ASP A 33 -5.72 22.22 -12.28
C ASP A 33 -5.77 21.12 -13.34
N TRP A 34 -6.76 20.24 -13.23
CA TRP A 34 -6.86 19.03 -14.05
C TRP A 34 -7.63 19.31 -15.33
N TYR A 35 -6.91 19.80 -16.35
CA TYR A 35 -7.48 20.20 -17.65
C TYR A 35 -7.75 19.01 -18.59
N GLU A 36 -7.10 17.89 -18.33
CA GLU A 36 -7.18 16.64 -19.09
C GLU A 36 -8.37 15.75 -18.71
N THR A 37 -9.23 16.22 -17.80
CA THR A 37 -10.40 15.49 -17.30
C THR A 37 -11.70 16.25 -17.56
N VAL A 38 -12.82 15.51 -17.59
CA VAL A 38 -14.17 16.08 -17.72
C VAL A 38 -14.88 15.96 -16.38
N LYS A 39 -15.37 17.09 -15.84
CA LYS A 39 -16.17 17.07 -14.61
C LYS A 39 -17.60 16.59 -14.88
N LEU A 40 -17.91 15.39 -14.40
CA LEU A 40 -19.29 14.88 -14.36
C LEU A 40 -20.04 15.43 -13.14
N ASN A 41 -21.30 15.80 -13.32
CA ASN A 41 -22.16 16.23 -12.22
C ASN A 41 -22.98 15.04 -11.69
N TYR A 42 -22.75 14.68 -10.42
CA TYR A 42 -23.43 13.60 -9.70
C TYR A 42 -24.63 14.09 -8.88
N GLY A 43 -25.26 15.21 -9.28
CA GLY A 43 -26.37 15.83 -8.56
C GLY A 43 -25.92 16.81 -7.48
N VAL A 44 -24.80 17.51 -7.69
CA VAL A 44 -24.29 18.54 -6.77
C VAL A 44 -24.30 19.89 -7.46
N ASN A 45 -24.84 20.91 -6.78
CA ASN A 45 -24.80 22.28 -7.24
C ASN A 45 -23.50 22.97 -6.78
N TYR A 46 -22.43 22.79 -7.56
CA TYR A 46 -21.11 23.36 -7.24
C TYR A 46 -21.05 24.89 -7.25
N THR A 47 -22.00 25.56 -7.93
CA THR A 47 -22.03 27.02 -8.05
C THR A 47 -22.81 27.72 -6.93
N ASP A 48 -23.58 26.97 -6.13
CA ASP A 48 -24.45 27.51 -5.08
C ASP A 48 -24.33 26.69 -3.79
N GLY A 49 -23.16 26.77 -3.14
CA GLY A 49 -22.94 26.19 -1.81
C GLY A 49 -22.85 24.65 -1.75
N GLY A 50 -22.87 23.95 -2.88
CA GLY A 50 -22.72 22.49 -2.92
C GLY A 50 -23.99 21.72 -2.57
N GLU A 51 -25.18 22.30 -2.78
CA GLU A 51 -26.45 21.63 -2.48
C GLU A 51 -26.60 20.29 -3.22
N HIS A 52 -27.16 19.30 -2.53
CA HIS A 52 -27.38 17.94 -3.05
C HIS A 52 -28.78 17.81 -3.68
N CYS A 53 -28.83 17.57 -4.99
CA CYS A 53 -30.04 17.38 -5.79
C CYS A 53 -30.18 15.90 -6.22
N PHE A 54 -30.36 14.99 -5.26
CA PHE A 54 -30.44 13.54 -5.53
C PHE A 54 -31.86 13.01 -5.75
N SER A 55 -32.87 13.89 -5.74
CA SER A 55 -34.27 13.54 -6.03
C SER A 55 -34.84 14.45 -7.12
N PRO A 56 -35.23 13.91 -8.29
CA PRO A 56 -35.12 12.49 -8.69
C PRO A 56 -33.65 12.04 -8.79
N ILE A 57 -33.42 10.71 -8.83
CA ILE A 57 -32.07 10.15 -9.00
C ILE A 57 -31.41 10.81 -10.22
N PRO A 58 -30.19 11.36 -10.08
CA PRO A 58 -29.52 12.02 -11.21
C PRO A 58 -29.29 11.04 -12.36
N ASP A 59 -29.56 11.47 -13.59
CA ASP A 59 -29.37 10.66 -14.80
C ASP A 59 -27.91 10.19 -14.97
N THR A 60 -26.93 10.96 -14.46
CA THR A 60 -25.51 10.54 -14.39
C THR A 60 -25.34 9.25 -13.59
N TRP A 61 -26.09 9.04 -12.50
CA TRP A 61 -25.96 7.86 -11.65
C TRP A 61 -26.36 6.59 -12.41
N GLU A 62 -27.49 6.64 -13.13
CA GLU A 62 -27.98 5.54 -13.97
C GLU A 62 -26.98 5.21 -15.09
N LYS A 63 -26.41 6.24 -15.74
CA LYS A 63 -25.38 6.04 -16.78
C LYS A 63 -24.13 5.38 -16.23
N MET A 64 -23.62 5.83 -15.09
CA MET A 64 -22.45 5.24 -14.44
C MET A 64 -22.70 3.81 -13.97
N LEU A 65 -23.88 3.52 -13.42
CA LEU A 65 -24.28 2.16 -13.05
C LEU A 65 -24.30 1.23 -14.28
N ASN A 66 -24.85 1.69 -15.41
CA ASN A 66 -24.86 0.91 -16.65
C ASN A 66 -23.44 0.62 -17.18
N ILE A 67 -22.51 1.57 -17.05
CA ILE A 67 -21.09 1.37 -17.40
C ILE A 67 -20.46 0.30 -16.50
N LEU A 68 -20.71 0.36 -15.19
CA LEU A 68 -20.21 -0.65 -14.24
C LEU A 68 -20.78 -2.03 -14.54
N PHE A 69 -22.08 -2.14 -14.84
CA PHE A 69 -22.69 -3.40 -15.27
C PHE A 69 -22.10 -3.92 -16.58
N PHE A 70 -21.82 -3.05 -17.54
CA PHE A 70 -21.19 -3.46 -18.79
C PHE A 70 -19.84 -4.12 -18.52
N TRP A 71 -18.94 -3.48 -17.78
CA TRP A 71 -17.62 -4.05 -17.49
C TRP A 71 -17.68 -5.29 -16.60
N ALA A 72 -18.55 -5.29 -15.57
CA ALA A 72 -18.77 -6.48 -14.75
C ALA A 72 -19.26 -7.67 -15.60
N SER A 73 -20.13 -7.44 -16.59
CA SER A 73 -20.59 -8.48 -17.52
C SER A 73 -19.49 -9.02 -18.45
N LYS A 74 -18.37 -8.31 -18.59
CA LYS A 74 -17.19 -8.76 -19.35
C LYS A 74 -16.24 -9.63 -18.52
N GLY A 75 -16.55 -9.87 -17.24
CA GLY A 75 -15.71 -10.68 -16.35
C GLY A 75 -14.63 -9.88 -15.61
N VAL A 76 -14.81 -8.57 -15.46
CA VAL A 76 -13.98 -7.76 -14.54
C VAL A 76 -14.29 -8.16 -13.09
N ASP A 77 -13.26 -8.53 -12.33
CA ASP A 77 -13.41 -9.00 -10.94
C ASP A 77 -13.42 -7.87 -9.90
N GLY A 78 -13.06 -6.65 -10.30
CA GLY A 78 -13.08 -5.50 -9.39
C GLY A 78 -12.86 -4.15 -10.07
N PHE A 79 -13.23 -3.09 -9.36
CA PHE A 79 -13.04 -1.70 -9.79
C PHE A 79 -12.17 -0.94 -8.79
N ARG A 80 -11.08 -0.33 -9.28
CA ARG A 80 -10.38 0.76 -8.61
C ARG A 80 -11.04 2.07 -9.01
N CYS A 81 -11.62 2.76 -8.04
CA CYS A 81 -12.32 4.03 -8.24
C CYS A 81 -11.38 5.19 -7.93
N ASP A 82 -10.94 5.87 -8.99
CA ASP A 82 -10.09 7.06 -8.97
C ASP A 82 -10.76 8.21 -8.22
N MET A 83 -9.99 8.90 -7.37
CA MET A 83 -10.42 10.06 -6.58
C MET A 83 -11.86 9.93 -6.06
N ALA A 84 -12.17 8.79 -5.44
CA ALA A 84 -13.53 8.42 -5.06
C ALA A 84 -14.18 9.45 -4.12
N GLU A 85 -13.36 10.19 -3.37
CA GLU A 85 -13.79 11.27 -2.47
C GLU A 85 -14.34 12.52 -3.20
N MET A 86 -14.06 12.66 -4.50
CA MET A 86 -14.59 13.72 -5.36
C MET A 86 -15.98 13.41 -5.94
N VAL A 87 -16.50 12.22 -5.65
CA VAL A 87 -17.85 11.76 -6.02
C VAL A 87 -18.68 11.60 -4.74
N PRO A 88 -19.91 12.12 -4.67
CA PRO A 88 -20.72 12.04 -3.46
C PRO A 88 -20.87 10.62 -2.94
N VAL A 89 -20.72 10.43 -1.63
CA VAL A 89 -20.83 9.10 -1.00
C VAL A 89 -22.21 8.46 -1.22
N GLU A 90 -23.25 9.28 -1.39
CA GLU A 90 -24.61 8.86 -1.72
C GLU A 90 -24.69 8.08 -3.03
N PHE A 91 -23.90 8.49 -4.04
CA PHE A 91 -23.84 7.75 -5.30
C PHE A 91 -23.28 6.35 -5.05
N TRP A 92 -22.20 6.23 -4.28
CA TRP A 92 -21.58 4.93 -3.98
C TRP A 92 -22.50 4.04 -3.14
N GLU A 93 -23.15 4.61 -2.13
CA GLU A 93 -24.16 3.97 -1.29
C GLU A 93 -25.32 3.39 -2.13
N TRP A 94 -25.73 4.11 -3.18
CA TRP A 94 -26.77 3.66 -4.11
C TRP A 94 -26.24 2.65 -5.14
N CYS A 95 -25.06 2.89 -5.70
CA CYS A 95 -24.52 2.17 -6.86
C CYS A 95 -23.92 0.80 -6.52
N ILE A 96 -23.04 0.74 -5.51
CA ILE A 96 -22.27 -0.47 -5.20
C ILE A 96 -23.19 -1.66 -4.83
N PRO A 97 -24.22 -1.51 -3.97
CA PRO A 97 -25.15 -2.60 -3.66
C PRO A 97 -25.86 -3.15 -4.90
N GLN A 98 -26.22 -2.29 -5.86
CA GLN A 98 -26.87 -2.73 -7.09
C GLN A 98 -25.92 -3.54 -7.97
N VAL A 99 -24.65 -3.12 -8.10
CA VAL A 99 -23.63 -3.91 -8.81
C VAL A 99 -23.44 -5.27 -8.12
N LYS A 100 -23.22 -5.26 -6.80
CA LYS A 100 -22.99 -6.48 -6.02
C LYS A 100 -24.19 -7.42 -5.98
N SER A 101 -25.43 -6.92 -6.14
CA SER A 101 -26.62 -7.77 -6.24
C SER A 101 -26.59 -8.71 -7.45
N LYS A 102 -25.95 -8.29 -8.55
CA LYS A 102 -25.76 -9.09 -9.77
C LYS A 102 -24.40 -9.79 -9.81
N PHE A 103 -23.39 -9.15 -9.23
CA PHE A 103 -22.00 -9.61 -9.24
C PHE A 103 -21.44 -9.65 -7.80
N PRO A 104 -21.85 -10.63 -6.97
CA PRO A 104 -21.62 -10.62 -5.52
C PRO A 104 -20.15 -10.78 -5.10
N LYS A 105 -19.27 -11.23 -6.01
CA LYS A 105 -17.84 -11.38 -5.76
C LYS A 105 -17.01 -10.15 -6.19
N LEU A 106 -17.65 -9.17 -6.83
CA LEU A 106 -16.94 -8.03 -7.40
C LEU A 106 -16.46 -7.10 -6.29
N ILE A 107 -15.17 -6.76 -6.31
CA ILE A 107 -14.55 -5.90 -5.30
C ILE A 107 -14.48 -4.44 -5.76
N PHE A 108 -14.63 -3.52 -4.81
CA PHE A 108 -14.47 -2.08 -5.03
C PHE A 108 -13.36 -1.53 -4.14
N ILE A 109 -12.42 -0.82 -4.75
CA ILE A 109 -11.27 -0.19 -4.10
C ILE A 109 -11.37 1.32 -4.32
N ALA A 110 -11.47 2.09 -3.24
CA ALA A 110 -11.59 3.54 -3.30
C ALA A 110 -10.25 4.22 -3.09
N GLU A 111 -9.84 5.08 -4.02
CA GLU A 111 -8.77 6.04 -3.78
C GLU A 111 -9.31 7.25 -3.02
N ILE A 112 -8.89 7.38 -1.76
CA ILE A 112 -9.30 8.44 -0.85
C ILE A 112 -8.09 8.84 -0.02
N TYR A 113 -7.81 10.14 0.05
CA TYR A 113 -6.64 10.67 0.76
C TYR A 113 -7.01 11.45 2.02
N ASN A 114 -8.29 11.51 2.39
CA ASN A 114 -8.74 12.08 3.65
C ASN A 114 -9.11 10.99 4.68
N PRO A 115 -8.25 10.72 5.69
CA PRO A 115 -8.54 9.73 6.73
C PRO A 115 -9.85 9.95 7.50
N SER A 116 -10.28 11.21 7.67
CA SER A 116 -11.56 11.50 8.35
C SER A 116 -12.79 10.98 7.59
N GLN A 117 -12.65 10.71 6.29
CA GLN A 117 -13.71 10.18 5.43
C GLN A 117 -13.65 8.66 5.26
N TYR A 118 -12.63 7.97 5.77
CA TYR A 118 -12.52 6.51 5.62
C TYR A 118 -13.76 5.76 6.12
N PRO A 119 -14.33 6.05 7.31
CA PRO A 119 -15.55 5.39 7.75
C PRO A 119 -16.75 5.67 6.84
N ASN A 120 -16.83 6.88 6.28
CA ASN A 120 -17.93 7.28 5.41
C ASN A 120 -17.94 6.42 4.12
N TYR A 121 -16.81 6.34 3.42
CA TYR A 121 -16.75 5.57 2.18
C TYR A 121 -16.72 4.05 2.40
N LEU A 122 -16.11 3.58 3.48
CA LEU A 122 -16.10 2.16 3.80
C LEU A 122 -17.50 1.66 4.19
N PHE A 123 -18.15 2.30 5.18
CA PHE A 123 -19.39 1.78 5.76
C PHE A 123 -20.65 2.28 5.06
N ARG A 124 -20.70 3.55 4.64
CA ARG A 124 -21.84 4.12 3.90
C ARG A 124 -21.68 3.86 2.40
N GLY A 125 -20.51 4.19 1.85
CA GLY A 125 -20.19 3.97 0.43
C GLY A 125 -20.08 2.51 0.01
N LYS A 126 -19.92 1.56 0.95
CA LYS A 126 -19.85 0.09 0.71
C LYS A 126 -18.62 -0.39 -0.07
N PHE A 127 -17.55 0.38 -0.10
CA PHE A 127 -16.26 -0.06 -0.64
C PHE A 127 -15.71 -1.25 0.17
N ASP A 128 -14.95 -2.12 -0.49
CA ASP A 128 -14.28 -3.25 0.18
C ASP A 128 -12.92 -2.80 0.75
N TYR A 129 -12.20 -1.97 -0.02
CA TYR A 129 -10.88 -1.50 0.34
C TYR A 129 -10.68 0.00 0.06
N LEU A 130 -9.79 0.64 0.81
CA LEU A 130 -9.37 2.03 0.65
C LEU A 130 -7.85 2.10 0.45
N TYR A 131 -7.34 3.01 -0.39
CA TYR A 131 -5.89 3.21 -0.50
C TYR A 131 -5.24 3.63 0.84
N ASP A 132 -4.18 2.94 1.25
CA ASP A 132 -3.41 3.34 2.44
C ASP A 132 -2.26 4.31 2.11
N LYS A 133 -2.61 5.44 1.49
CA LYS A 133 -1.62 6.45 1.09
C LYS A 133 -1.09 7.25 2.29
N VAL A 134 -1.99 8.00 2.93
CA VAL A 134 -1.66 8.94 4.02
C VAL A 134 -1.32 8.22 5.34
N GLY A 135 -1.59 6.92 5.42
CA GLY A 135 -1.19 6.08 6.54
C GLY A 135 0.15 5.38 6.28
N LEU A 136 0.07 4.10 5.89
CA LEU A 136 1.23 3.22 5.88
C LEU A 136 2.23 3.56 4.77
N TYR A 137 1.77 3.92 3.56
CA TYR A 137 2.67 4.30 2.46
C TYR A 137 3.56 5.50 2.84
N GLU A 138 2.98 6.61 3.30
CA GLU A 138 3.76 7.79 3.72
C GLU A 138 4.68 7.49 4.89
N THR A 139 4.20 6.69 5.86
CA THR A 139 5.01 6.26 7.01
C THR A 139 6.25 5.49 6.54
N LEU A 140 6.09 4.49 5.67
CA LEU A 140 7.19 3.68 5.15
C LEU A 140 8.13 4.50 4.25
N ARG A 141 7.59 5.40 3.43
CA ARG A 141 8.40 6.34 2.63
C ARG A 141 9.28 7.20 3.52
N ASN A 142 8.72 7.79 4.58
CA ASN A 142 9.47 8.63 5.51
C ASN A 142 10.54 7.84 6.27
N ILE A 143 10.29 6.57 6.62
CA ILE A 143 11.28 5.70 7.25
C ILE A 143 12.43 5.39 6.27
N ILE A 144 12.11 5.02 5.02
CA ILE A 144 13.11 4.74 3.98
C ILE A 144 14.00 5.96 3.72
N CYS A 145 13.42 7.16 3.69
CA CYS A 145 14.16 8.41 3.51
C CYS A 145 14.87 8.90 4.78
N GLY A 146 14.66 8.25 5.93
CA GLY A 146 15.24 8.65 7.20
C GLY A 146 14.60 9.88 7.86
N TYR A 147 13.40 10.29 7.42
CA TYR A 147 12.62 11.38 8.00
C TYR A 147 11.75 10.95 9.19
N GLU A 148 11.56 9.64 9.38
CA GLU A 148 10.81 9.07 10.50
C GLU A 148 11.43 7.75 10.97
N THR A 149 11.04 7.34 12.16
CA THR A 149 11.50 6.16 12.89
C THR A 149 10.64 4.93 12.59
N ALA A 150 11.23 3.74 12.64
CA ALA A 150 10.48 2.49 12.50
C ALA A 150 9.34 2.35 13.54
N SER A 151 9.47 2.93 14.73
CA SER A 151 8.41 2.98 15.74
C SER A 151 7.13 3.71 15.29
N ALA A 152 7.18 4.53 14.25
CA ALA A 152 5.99 5.19 13.71
C ALA A 152 4.98 4.22 13.07
N ILE A 153 5.44 3.03 12.62
CA ILE A 153 4.56 2.00 12.07
C ILE A 153 3.50 1.59 13.10
N THR A 154 3.88 1.45 14.38
CA THR A 154 2.94 1.14 15.48
C THR A 154 1.82 2.17 15.59
N ARG A 155 2.18 3.45 15.60
CA ARG A 155 1.21 4.55 15.67
C ARG A 155 0.32 4.59 14.43
N CYS A 156 0.89 4.34 13.25
CA CYS A 156 0.18 4.34 11.99
C CYS A 156 -0.96 3.32 11.98
N TRP A 157 -0.68 2.04 12.25
CA TRP A 157 -1.73 1.02 12.20
C TRP A 157 -2.75 1.19 13.34
N GLN A 158 -2.33 1.62 14.53
CA GLN A 158 -3.25 1.84 15.67
C GLN A 158 -4.27 2.95 15.40
N ASN A 159 -3.93 3.94 14.57
CA ASN A 159 -4.82 5.03 14.23
C ASN A 159 -5.96 4.64 13.28
N LEU A 160 -5.89 3.46 12.65
CA LEU A 160 -6.94 2.97 11.74
C LEU A 160 -8.21 2.52 12.50
N GLY A 161 -8.09 2.18 13.78
CA GLY A 161 -9.26 1.94 14.63
C GLY A 161 -10.12 0.76 14.19
N GLY A 162 -9.52 -0.31 13.65
CA GLY A 162 -10.22 -1.56 13.30
C GLY A 162 -10.49 -1.75 11.80
N ILE A 163 -10.14 -0.79 10.94
CA ILE A 163 -10.30 -0.92 9.48
C ILE A 163 -9.04 -1.44 8.76
N GLU A 164 -8.03 -1.90 9.49
CA GLU A 164 -6.71 -2.28 8.95
C GLU A 164 -6.83 -3.33 7.84
N LYS A 165 -7.82 -4.24 7.96
CA LYS A 165 -8.11 -5.30 6.97
C LYS A 165 -8.72 -4.77 5.67
N ASN A 166 -9.23 -3.55 5.68
CA ASN A 166 -9.85 -2.86 4.56
C ASN A 166 -8.90 -1.85 3.90
N MET A 167 -7.63 -1.80 4.30
CA MET A 167 -6.65 -0.92 3.68
C MET A 167 -5.93 -1.63 2.54
N LEU A 168 -5.81 -1.03 1.37
CA LEU A 168 -4.97 -1.51 0.28
C LEU A 168 -3.57 -0.93 0.50
N ASN A 169 -2.64 -1.77 0.93
CA ASN A 169 -1.25 -1.37 1.08
C ASN A 169 -0.55 -1.35 -0.28
N PHE A 170 0.36 -0.41 -0.46
CA PHE A 170 1.23 -0.34 -1.63
C PHE A 170 2.51 0.41 -1.25
N LEU A 171 3.53 0.26 -2.08
CA LEU A 171 4.79 1.00 -1.93
C LEU A 171 5.09 1.90 -3.12
N GLU A 172 4.43 1.66 -4.24
CA GLU A 172 4.47 2.47 -5.45
C GLU A 172 3.09 2.43 -6.10
N ASN A 173 2.76 3.47 -6.86
CA ASN A 173 1.66 3.50 -7.82
C ASN A 173 2.07 4.47 -8.94
N HIS A 174 1.13 4.88 -9.79
CA HIS A 174 1.44 5.78 -10.91
C HIS A 174 1.64 7.25 -10.52
N ASP A 175 1.04 7.71 -9.42
CA ASP A 175 1.13 9.09 -8.94
C ASP A 175 2.31 9.32 -7.99
N GLU A 176 2.89 8.23 -7.49
CA GLU A 176 3.99 8.26 -6.53
C GLU A 176 5.34 7.99 -7.19
N GLN A 177 6.40 8.57 -6.61
CA GLN A 177 7.76 8.37 -7.09
C GLN A 177 8.20 6.91 -6.89
N ARG A 178 8.97 6.39 -7.86
CA ARG A 178 9.61 5.09 -7.74
C ARG A 178 10.60 5.07 -6.59
N ILE A 179 10.65 3.99 -5.79
CA ILE A 179 11.60 3.86 -4.68
C ILE A 179 13.04 3.97 -5.17
N ALA A 180 13.34 3.38 -6.33
CA ALA A 180 14.67 3.42 -6.93
C ALA A 180 15.04 4.79 -7.55
N SER A 181 14.13 5.76 -7.54
CA SER A 181 14.35 7.11 -8.06
C SER A 181 15.29 7.93 -7.17
N ASP A 182 16.07 8.82 -7.78
CA ASP A 182 16.85 9.85 -7.11
C ASP A 182 15.99 10.80 -6.24
N PHE A 183 14.69 10.93 -6.57
CA PHE A 183 13.74 11.74 -5.80
C PHE A 183 13.15 11.01 -4.59
N PHE A 184 13.44 9.72 -4.45
CA PHE A 184 13.01 8.89 -3.32
C PHE A 184 14.24 8.26 -2.64
N ALA A 185 14.48 6.95 -2.83
CA ALA A 185 15.48 6.22 -2.06
C ALA A 185 16.79 5.98 -2.83
N GLY A 186 16.79 6.16 -4.15
CA GLY A 186 17.92 5.93 -5.06
C GLY A 186 18.36 4.46 -5.16
N ASP A 187 17.71 3.55 -4.45
CA ASP A 187 18.08 2.14 -4.36
C ASP A 187 16.84 1.28 -4.09
N ALA A 188 16.49 0.45 -5.06
CA ALA A 188 15.35 -0.45 -5.00
C ALA A 188 15.41 -1.46 -3.84
N ARG A 189 16.62 -1.80 -3.34
CA ARG A 189 16.78 -2.75 -2.23
C ARG A 189 16.15 -2.24 -0.93
N LYS A 190 16.09 -0.91 -0.76
CA LYS A 190 15.47 -0.28 0.41
C LYS A 190 13.97 -0.56 0.53
N ALA A 191 13.33 -1.00 -0.56
CA ALA A 191 11.94 -1.42 -0.55
C ALA A 191 11.68 -2.73 0.21
N ILE A 192 12.68 -3.62 0.38
CA ILE A 192 12.46 -4.97 0.89
C ILE A 192 11.88 -4.95 2.31
N SER A 193 12.48 -4.17 3.22
CA SER A 193 12.00 -4.02 4.60
C SER A 193 10.57 -3.47 4.66
N ALA A 194 10.26 -2.48 3.81
CA ALA A 194 8.93 -1.91 3.70
C ALA A 194 7.92 -2.90 3.11
N LEU A 195 8.33 -3.73 2.15
CA LEU A 195 7.49 -4.75 1.52
C LEU A 195 7.11 -5.84 2.53
N ILE A 196 8.06 -6.27 3.36
CA ILE A 196 7.79 -7.26 4.41
C ILE A 196 6.78 -6.70 5.42
N VAL A 197 6.92 -5.44 5.83
CA VAL A 197 5.93 -4.79 6.71
C VAL A 197 4.58 -4.69 6.00
N SER A 198 4.51 -4.12 4.80
CA SER A 198 3.25 -3.86 4.11
C SER A 198 2.51 -5.15 3.74
N ALA A 199 3.22 -6.23 3.41
CA ALA A 199 2.65 -7.49 2.93
C ALA A 199 2.44 -8.54 4.02
N CYS A 200 3.17 -8.48 5.14
CA CYS A 200 3.11 -9.51 6.18
C CYS A 200 2.48 -9.03 7.50
N MET A 201 2.25 -7.72 7.70
CA MET A 201 1.73 -7.19 8.97
C MET A 201 0.27 -7.59 9.22
N ASN A 202 -0.60 -7.39 8.24
CA ASN A 202 -2.05 -7.60 8.35
C ASN A 202 -2.55 -8.63 7.32
N THR A 203 -3.86 -8.84 7.23
CA THR A 203 -4.53 -9.74 6.27
C THR A 203 -5.19 -8.97 5.11
N ASN A 204 -4.80 -7.72 4.92
CA ASN A 204 -5.33 -6.83 3.90
C ASN A 204 -4.57 -7.03 2.57
N PRO A 205 -5.14 -6.63 1.42
CA PRO A 205 -4.48 -6.78 0.14
C PRO A 205 -3.27 -5.83 0.00
N VAL A 206 -2.29 -6.28 -0.80
CA VAL A 206 -1.14 -5.47 -1.21
C VAL A 206 -1.10 -5.34 -2.73
N MET A 207 -0.90 -4.12 -3.20
CA MET A 207 -0.70 -3.81 -4.61
C MET A 207 0.80 -3.64 -4.89
N ILE A 208 1.27 -4.30 -5.95
CA ILE A 208 2.61 -4.10 -6.52
C ILE A 208 2.45 -3.36 -7.83
N TYR A 209 3.16 -2.24 -7.97
CA TYR A 209 3.15 -1.48 -9.21
C TYR A 209 4.19 -2.06 -10.18
N PHE A 210 3.82 -2.18 -11.45
CA PHE A 210 4.65 -2.86 -12.43
C PHE A 210 6.06 -2.25 -12.51
N GLY A 211 7.10 -3.08 -12.49
CA GLY A 211 8.50 -2.64 -12.55
C GLY A 211 9.12 -2.35 -11.18
N GLN A 212 8.33 -2.27 -10.11
CA GLN A 212 8.84 -2.12 -8.75
C GLN A 212 9.77 -3.28 -8.38
N GLU A 213 9.40 -4.51 -8.74
CA GLU A 213 10.18 -5.72 -8.49
C GLU A 213 11.43 -5.86 -9.38
N LEU A 214 11.54 -4.99 -10.40
CA LEU A 214 12.70 -4.88 -11.28
C LEU A 214 13.59 -3.67 -10.91
N GLY A 215 13.21 -2.90 -9.89
CA GLY A 215 13.93 -1.69 -9.49
C GLY A 215 13.85 -0.57 -10.52
N GLU A 216 12.71 -0.44 -11.21
CA GLU A 216 12.45 0.68 -12.13
C GLU A 216 12.63 2.03 -11.40
N SER A 217 13.43 2.93 -11.97
CA SER A 217 13.81 4.18 -11.31
C SER A 217 12.98 5.39 -11.76
N GLY A 218 12.25 5.32 -12.87
CA GLY A 218 11.40 6.43 -13.33
C GLY A 218 12.20 7.69 -13.67
N MET A 219 13.43 7.53 -14.16
CA MET A 219 14.35 8.65 -14.44
C MET A 219 14.39 9.07 -15.91
N ASP A 220 13.55 8.49 -16.77
CA ASP A 220 13.41 8.86 -18.18
C ASP A 220 12.74 10.24 -18.33
N GLN A 221 12.98 10.95 -19.43
CA GLN A 221 12.36 12.25 -19.75
C GLN A 221 11.17 12.08 -20.70
N GLU A 222 10.18 11.28 -20.30
CA GLU A 222 9.13 10.82 -21.21
C GLU A 222 7.73 11.02 -20.62
N GLY A 223 6.75 11.23 -21.49
CA GLY A 223 5.40 11.66 -21.08
C GLY A 223 5.34 13.13 -20.67
N PHE A 224 4.21 13.53 -20.06
CA PHE A 224 3.97 14.92 -19.67
C PHE A 224 4.76 15.36 -18.42
N SER A 225 5.15 14.41 -17.57
CA SER A 225 5.80 14.70 -16.28
C SER A 225 7.30 15.00 -16.39
N GLY A 226 7.91 14.68 -17.53
CA GLY A 226 9.36 14.76 -17.69
C GLY A 226 10.09 13.85 -16.70
N ARG A 227 11.23 14.30 -16.17
CA ARG A 227 12.03 13.54 -15.19
C ARG A 227 11.70 13.99 -13.76
N ASP A 228 10.69 13.37 -13.15
CA ASP A 228 10.21 13.66 -11.80
C ASP A 228 10.24 12.45 -10.84
N GLY A 229 10.80 11.33 -11.30
CA GLY A 229 10.90 10.08 -10.54
C GLY A 229 9.72 9.14 -10.73
N ARG A 230 8.79 9.46 -11.62
CA ARG A 230 7.65 8.61 -11.98
C ARG A 230 7.86 8.00 -13.35
N THR A 231 7.26 6.83 -13.55
CA THR A 231 7.18 6.24 -14.89
C THR A 231 6.00 6.82 -15.64
N SER A 232 6.18 7.19 -16.90
CA SER A 232 5.07 7.60 -17.77
C SER A 232 3.99 6.51 -17.83
N ILE A 233 2.74 6.90 -17.61
CA ILE A 233 1.56 6.06 -17.80
C ILE A 233 0.97 6.15 -19.21
N PHE A 234 1.60 6.92 -20.12
CA PHE A 234 1.09 7.13 -21.47
C PHE A 234 1.70 6.12 -22.46
N ASP A 235 0.83 5.51 -23.27
CA ASP A 235 1.03 4.27 -24.05
C ASP A 235 2.13 4.28 -25.13
N TYR A 236 2.86 5.38 -25.31
CA TYR A 236 3.86 5.51 -26.36
C TYR A 236 5.30 5.27 -25.89
N TRP A 237 5.51 4.84 -24.63
CA TRP A 237 6.84 4.62 -24.05
C TRP A 237 7.07 3.17 -23.59
N CYS A 238 8.28 2.64 -23.80
CA CYS A 238 8.70 1.40 -23.14
C CYS A 238 9.60 1.69 -21.95
N VAL A 239 9.17 1.23 -20.79
CA VAL A 239 9.97 1.23 -19.56
C VAL A 239 11.15 0.28 -19.71
N ASN A 240 12.37 0.79 -19.61
CA ASN A 240 13.59 0.04 -19.95
C ASN A 240 13.74 -1.24 -19.11
N SER A 241 13.49 -1.19 -17.81
CA SER A 241 13.56 -2.38 -16.93
C SER A 241 12.60 -3.49 -17.38
N ILE A 242 11.39 -3.14 -17.80
CA ILE A 242 10.37 -4.05 -18.33
C ILE A 242 10.80 -4.59 -19.70
N CYS A 243 11.29 -3.72 -20.58
CA CYS A 243 11.81 -4.10 -21.89
C CYS A 243 12.97 -5.11 -21.77
N GLN A 244 13.88 -4.93 -20.81
CA GLN A 244 14.96 -5.86 -20.50
C GLN A 244 14.44 -7.18 -19.97
N TRP A 245 13.53 -7.15 -18.98
CA TRP A 245 12.93 -8.37 -18.43
C TRP A 245 12.16 -9.17 -19.48
N ARG A 246 11.38 -8.49 -20.34
CA ARG A 246 10.61 -9.12 -21.42
C ARG A 246 11.49 -9.91 -22.38
N ASN A 247 12.69 -9.43 -22.69
CA ASN A 247 13.67 -10.07 -23.56
C ASN A 247 13.04 -10.73 -24.81
N GLU A 248 12.43 -9.94 -25.71
CA GLU A 248 11.77 -10.46 -26.92
C GLU A 248 10.68 -11.52 -26.65
N ASN A 249 9.96 -11.37 -25.53
CA ASN A 249 8.93 -12.28 -24.99
C ASN A 249 9.45 -13.59 -24.37
N LYS A 250 10.75 -13.70 -24.09
CA LYS A 250 11.29 -14.87 -23.38
C LYS A 250 11.04 -14.83 -21.87
N PHE A 251 11.01 -13.63 -21.27
CA PHE A 251 10.82 -13.43 -19.83
C PHE A 251 11.78 -14.26 -18.93
N ASP A 252 12.97 -14.55 -19.45
CA ASP A 252 13.96 -15.46 -18.85
C ASP A 252 14.91 -14.80 -17.85
N GLY A 253 14.85 -13.47 -17.74
CA GLY A 253 15.75 -12.70 -16.87
C GLY A 253 17.21 -12.69 -17.33
N GLU A 254 17.51 -13.10 -18.56
CA GLU A 254 18.88 -13.15 -19.12
C GLU A 254 19.50 -11.75 -19.13
N LYS A 255 18.71 -10.74 -19.53
CA LYS A 255 19.11 -9.33 -19.63
C LYS A 255 19.09 -8.58 -18.29
N LEU A 256 18.72 -9.24 -17.19
CA LEU A 256 18.71 -8.62 -15.86
C LEU A 256 20.08 -8.75 -15.20
N THR A 257 20.50 -7.69 -14.49
CA THR A 257 21.67 -7.75 -13.62
C THR A 257 21.43 -8.73 -12.47
N GLU A 258 22.50 -9.23 -11.86
CA GLU A 258 22.37 -10.13 -10.71
C GLU A 258 21.63 -9.47 -9.53
N GLY A 259 21.86 -8.17 -9.29
CA GLY A 259 21.15 -7.40 -8.27
C GLY A 259 19.64 -7.34 -8.51
N ILE A 260 19.22 -7.07 -9.75
CA ILE A 260 17.81 -7.03 -10.13
C ILE A 260 17.18 -8.43 -10.05
N ARG A 261 17.89 -9.48 -10.48
CA ARG A 261 17.41 -10.87 -10.31
C ARG A 261 17.16 -11.20 -8.84
N ARG A 262 18.13 -10.90 -7.97
CA ARG A 262 17.99 -11.12 -6.51
C ARG A 262 16.83 -10.31 -5.91
N LEU A 263 16.63 -9.07 -6.35
CA LEU A 263 15.50 -8.24 -5.93
C LEU A 263 14.18 -8.91 -6.33
N ARG A 264 14.04 -9.28 -7.60
CA ARG A 264 12.84 -9.95 -8.14
C ARG A 264 12.54 -11.27 -7.42
N ASP A 265 13.57 -12.09 -7.19
CA ASP A 265 13.43 -13.36 -6.45
C ASP A 265 12.94 -13.11 -5.02
N THR A 266 13.41 -12.03 -4.38
CA THR A 266 12.98 -11.63 -3.04
C THR A 266 11.51 -11.21 -3.03
N TYR A 267 11.10 -10.36 -3.98
CA TYR A 267 9.71 -9.99 -4.18
C TYR A 267 8.83 -11.23 -4.41
N GLN A 268 9.23 -12.12 -5.32
CA GLN A 268 8.50 -13.34 -5.62
C GLN A 268 8.32 -14.20 -4.36
N LYS A 269 9.37 -14.42 -3.58
CA LYS A 269 9.29 -15.18 -2.32
C LYS A 269 8.33 -14.55 -1.33
N ILE A 270 8.42 -13.24 -1.10
CA ILE A 270 7.52 -12.55 -0.17
C ILE A 270 6.07 -12.67 -0.64
N LEU A 271 5.80 -12.44 -1.93
CA LEU A 271 4.45 -12.52 -2.48
C LEU A 271 3.88 -13.95 -2.43
N ILE A 272 4.68 -14.98 -2.67
CA ILE A 272 4.26 -16.38 -2.49
C ILE A 272 3.90 -16.64 -1.03
N LEU A 273 4.76 -16.22 -0.08
CA LEU A 273 4.49 -16.37 1.35
C LEU A 273 3.18 -15.68 1.76
N CYS A 274 2.90 -14.48 1.24
CA CYS A 274 1.66 -13.75 1.53
C CYS A 274 0.39 -14.46 1.03
N ASN A 275 0.50 -15.43 0.11
CA ASN A 275 -0.63 -16.19 -0.40
C ASN A 275 -0.70 -17.63 0.13
N GLU A 276 0.44 -18.21 0.53
CA GLU A 276 0.53 -19.62 0.92
C GLU A 276 0.73 -19.84 2.43
N GLU A 277 1.37 -18.92 3.15
CA GLU A 277 1.69 -19.08 4.57
C GLU A 277 0.47 -18.76 5.45
N PRO A 278 -0.16 -19.75 6.13
CA PRO A 278 -1.42 -19.54 6.84
C PRO A 278 -1.36 -18.48 7.93
N ALA A 279 -0.20 -18.33 8.60
CA ALA A 279 0.01 -17.29 9.59
C ALA A 279 -0.06 -15.87 8.99
N ILE A 280 0.34 -15.67 7.73
CA ILE A 280 0.24 -14.38 7.04
C ILE A 280 -1.16 -14.18 6.44
N VAL A 281 -1.72 -15.21 5.80
CA VAL A 281 -3.02 -15.11 5.11
C VAL A 281 -4.17 -14.93 6.10
N GLN A 282 -4.13 -15.62 7.24
CA GLN A 282 -5.27 -15.75 8.15
C GLN A 282 -4.92 -15.52 9.63
N GLY A 283 -3.62 -15.47 9.95
CA GLY A 283 -3.17 -15.43 11.34
C GLY A 283 -3.41 -14.10 12.04
N SER A 284 -3.45 -14.17 13.36
CA SER A 284 -3.51 -13.00 14.24
C SER A 284 -2.20 -12.22 14.18
N PHE A 285 -2.30 -10.90 14.15
CA PHE A 285 -1.17 -9.97 14.26
C PHE A 285 -0.94 -9.57 15.71
N TYR A 286 0.33 -9.40 16.11
CA TYR A 286 0.72 -8.86 17.40
C TYR A 286 1.98 -8.00 17.28
N ASP A 287 1.87 -6.71 17.62
CA ASP A 287 2.98 -5.76 17.58
C ASP A 287 3.94 -5.96 18.79
N LEU A 288 5.25 -6.01 18.54
CA LEU A 288 6.28 -6.15 19.58
C LEU A 288 6.99 -4.82 19.91
N MET A 289 6.72 -3.74 19.18
CA MET A 289 7.49 -2.51 19.30
C MET A 289 7.35 -1.83 20.65
N TYR A 290 6.16 -1.89 21.28
CA TYR A 290 5.90 -1.16 22.52
C TYR A 290 6.78 -1.63 23.70
N VAL A 291 7.24 -2.89 23.70
CA VAL A 291 8.18 -3.40 24.72
C VAL A 291 9.66 -3.31 24.31
N ASN A 292 9.94 -3.04 23.05
CA ASN A 292 11.30 -2.96 22.52
C ASN A 292 11.80 -1.50 22.32
N GLN A 293 11.09 -0.50 22.88
CA GLN A 293 11.46 0.90 22.69
C GLN A 293 12.77 1.32 23.36
N ASP A 294 13.11 0.71 24.50
CA ASP A 294 14.29 1.05 25.31
C ASP A 294 15.27 -0.12 25.40
N ASN A 295 15.19 -1.05 24.44
CA ASN A 295 16.04 -2.21 24.36
C ASN A 295 17.36 -1.86 23.66
N TRP A 296 18.48 -1.95 24.38
CA TRP A 296 19.82 -1.60 23.87
C TRP A 296 20.30 -2.47 22.69
N THR A 297 19.70 -3.66 22.50
CA THR A 297 19.96 -4.57 21.37
C THR A 297 18.94 -4.44 20.23
N PHE A 298 18.01 -3.49 20.31
CA PHE A 298 16.97 -3.28 19.31
C PHE A 298 16.76 -1.79 19.07
N ASN A 299 17.19 -1.28 17.93
CA ASN A 299 17.07 0.13 17.60
C ASN A 299 15.66 0.43 17.06
N LYS A 300 14.79 0.96 17.91
CA LYS A 300 13.41 1.39 17.54
C LYS A 300 13.32 2.38 16.38
N HIS A 301 14.41 3.08 16.05
CA HIS A 301 14.45 4.01 14.93
C HIS A 301 14.61 3.28 13.58
N LYS A 302 15.17 2.07 13.58
CA LYS A 302 15.60 1.37 12.38
C LYS A 302 15.05 -0.05 12.26
N GLN A 303 14.67 -0.70 13.34
CA GLN A 303 14.08 -2.03 13.31
C GLN A 303 12.61 -2.02 13.73
N TYR A 304 11.83 -2.86 13.06
CA TYR A 304 10.44 -3.14 13.37
C TYR A 304 10.25 -4.66 13.53
N ALA A 305 9.52 -5.08 14.56
CA ALA A 305 9.27 -6.50 14.83
C ALA A 305 7.83 -6.75 15.25
N PHE A 306 7.27 -7.85 14.79
CA PHE A 306 5.91 -8.28 15.12
C PHE A 306 5.75 -9.80 14.99
N LEU A 307 4.67 -10.33 15.54
CA LEU A 307 4.29 -11.73 15.40
C LEU A 307 3.09 -11.89 14.48
N ARG A 308 3.09 -13.00 13.74
CA ARG A 308 1.90 -13.57 13.11
C ARG A 308 1.67 -14.97 13.65
N LYS A 309 0.45 -15.32 14.03
CA LYS A 309 0.16 -16.66 14.58
C LYS A 309 -1.08 -17.25 13.98
N TYR A 310 -0.98 -18.51 13.56
CA TYR A 310 -2.11 -19.32 13.13
C TYR A 310 -1.96 -20.74 13.65
N LYS A 311 -2.99 -21.23 14.36
CA LYS A 311 -2.99 -22.55 15.00
C LYS A 311 -1.73 -22.81 15.84
N ASN A 312 -0.83 -23.67 15.38
CA ASN A 312 0.37 -24.11 16.08
C ASN A 312 1.67 -23.61 15.41
N GLU A 313 1.53 -22.61 14.55
CA GLU A 313 2.62 -21.93 13.86
C GLU A 313 2.64 -20.46 14.29
N VAL A 314 3.83 -19.98 14.62
CA VAL A 314 4.09 -18.56 14.89
C VAL A 314 5.25 -18.10 14.01
N LEU A 315 5.08 -16.95 13.40
CA LEU A 315 6.13 -16.23 12.68
C LEU A 315 6.58 -15.07 13.54
N LEU A 316 7.88 -14.98 13.78
CA LEU A 316 8.53 -13.77 14.24
C LEU A 316 9.08 -13.03 13.01
N ILE A 317 8.49 -11.89 12.70
CA ILE A 317 8.81 -11.11 11.50
C ILE A 317 9.56 -9.85 11.92
N LEU A 318 10.68 -9.61 11.23
CA LEU A 318 11.58 -8.50 11.46
C LEU A 318 11.84 -7.75 10.16
N ALA A 319 11.93 -6.43 10.25
CA ALA A 319 12.34 -5.54 9.18
C ALA A 319 13.43 -4.59 9.69
N ASN A 320 14.52 -4.46 8.93
CA ASN A 320 15.65 -3.58 9.23
C ASN A 320 15.77 -2.51 8.15
N PHE A 321 15.56 -1.25 8.53
CA PHE A 321 15.67 -0.05 7.70
C PHE A 321 17.03 0.65 7.87
N ASP A 322 18.05 -0.12 8.27
CA ASP A 322 19.43 0.36 8.44
C ASP A 322 20.30 -0.05 7.25
N ASP A 323 21.34 0.73 6.99
CA ASP A 323 22.40 0.42 6.01
C ASP A 323 23.34 -0.69 6.52
N LEU A 324 23.24 -1.04 7.80
CA LEU A 324 24.05 -2.05 8.46
C LEU A 324 23.26 -3.33 8.74
N SER A 325 23.97 -4.46 8.61
CA SER A 325 23.48 -5.73 9.17
C SER A 325 23.72 -5.71 10.67
N VAL A 326 22.73 -6.10 11.46
CA VAL A 326 22.75 -5.96 12.92
C VAL A 326 22.28 -7.23 13.59
N GLU A 327 22.91 -7.57 14.72
CA GLU A 327 22.38 -8.58 15.63
C GLU A 327 21.37 -7.90 16.56
N VAL A 328 20.16 -8.44 16.60
CA VAL A 328 19.08 -7.90 17.41
C VAL A 328 18.66 -8.88 18.49
N GLY A 329 18.36 -8.35 19.68
CA GLY A 329 17.70 -9.08 20.75
C GLY A 329 16.27 -8.58 20.89
N ILE A 330 15.27 -9.44 20.75
CA ILE A 330 13.85 -9.04 20.71
C ILE A 330 13.16 -9.53 21.97
N HIS A 331 12.50 -8.62 22.69
CA HIS A 331 11.65 -8.99 23.81
C HIS A 331 10.24 -9.35 23.31
N ILE A 332 9.77 -10.54 23.67
CA ILE A 332 8.38 -10.96 23.46
C ILE A 332 7.69 -10.94 24.84
N PRO A 333 6.67 -10.11 25.06
CA PRO A 333 6.09 -9.93 26.39
C PRO A 333 5.20 -11.11 26.79
N ALA A 334 5.03 -11.35 28.09
CA ALA A 334 4.14 -12.40 28.61
C ALA A 334 2.71 -12.30 28.05
N HIS A 335 2.21 -11.08 27.84
CA HIS A 335 0.91 -10.84 27.20
C HIS A 335 0.81 -11.44 25.79
N ALA A 336 1.88 -11.47 25.01
CA ALA A 336 1.86 -12.11 23.68
C ALA A 336 1.66 -13.63 23.78
N PHE A 337 2.24 -14.27 24.80
CA PHE A 337 2.07 -15.70 25.05
C PHE A 337 0.64 -16.04 25.46
N GLU A 338 0.05 -15.22 26.33
CA GLU A 338 -1.34 -15.37 26.75
C GLU A 338 -2.31 -15.11 25.59
N PHE A 339 -2.17 -13.97 24.92
CA PHE A 339 -3.06 -13.54 23.84
C PHE A 339 -3.02 -14.48 22.62
N LEU A 340 -1.84 -14.93 22.21
CA LEU A 340 -1.68 -15.82 21.05
C LEU A 340 -1.71 -17.30 21.42
N GLY A 341 -1.69 -17.66 22.71
CA GLY A 341 -1.59 -19.05 23.17
C GLY A 341 -0.26 -19.70 22.74
N LEU A 342 0.85 -19.01 22.96
CA LEU A 342 2.19 -19.52 22.62
C LEU A 342 2.74 -20.41 23.74
N PRO A 343 3.43 -21.51 23.41
CA PRO A 343 4.18 -22.27 24.40
C PRO A 343 5.45 -21.50 24.80
N GLN A 344 5.94 -21.75 26.01
CA GLN A 344 7.28 -21.36 26.40
C GLN A 344 8.25 -22.48 26.02
N LEU A 345 9.25 -22.18 25.20
CA LEU A 345 10.24 -23.13 24.70
C LEU A 345 11.64 -22.59 25.03
N GLU A 346 12.36 -23.30 25.91
CA GLU A 346 13.74 -22.96 26.30
C GLU A 346 14.73 -23.10 25.13
N SER A 347 14.37 -23.88 24.11
CA SER A 347 15.06 -23.98 22.83
C SER A 347 14.08 -24.51 21.78
N CYS A 348 14.02 -23.84 20.63
CA CYS A 348 13.31 -24.32 19.44
C CYS A 348 14.06 -23.97 18.16
N THR A 349 13.83 -24.77 17.13
CA THR A 349 14.36 -24.51 15.79
C THR A 349 13.39 -23.60 15.05
N ALA A 350 13.88 -22.47 14.56
CA ALA A 350 13.15 -21.57 13.70
C ALA A 350 13.74 -21.57 12.29
N THR A 351 12.88 -21.62 11.27
CA THR A 351 13.29 -21.58 9.87
C THR A 351 13.02 -20.19 9.31
N ASP A 352 14.04 -19.52 8.77
CA ASP A 352 13.86 -18.28 8.03
C ASP A 352 13.25 -18.56 6.66
N LEU A 353 12.00 -18.19 6.45
CA LEU A 353 11.25 -18.49 5.22
C LEU A 353 11.82 -17.78 3.98
N LEU A 354 12.62 -16.72 4.13
CA LEU A 354 13.24 -16.04 2.99
C LEU A 354 14.48 -16.77 2.47
N THR A 355 15.23 -17.41 3.37
CA THR A 355 16.53 -18.04 3.05
C THR A 355 16.53 -19.56 3.16
N GLY A 356 15.55 -20.16 3.85
CA GLY A 356 15.48 -21.58 4.17
C GLY A 356 16.45 -22.04 5.27
N LYS A 357 17.19 -21.11 5.90
CA LYS A 357 18.15 -21.45 6.96
C LYS A 357 17.44 -21.65 8.30
N GLU A 358 17.96 -22.58 9.08
CA GLU A 358 17.48 -22.85 10.44
C GLU A 358 18.38 -22.19 11.48
N GLU A 359 17.77 -21.66 12.54
CA GLU A 359 18.43 -21.03 13.66
C GLU A 359 17.82 -21.56 14.98
N GLN A 360 18.65 -21.78 16.00
CA GLN A 360 18.16 -22.11 17.33
C GLN A 360 17.82 -20.82 18.06
N ILE A 361 16.58 -20.72 18.53
CA ILE A 361 16.10 -19.57 19.30
C ILE A 361 15.40 -20.01 20.57
N ILE A 362 15.12 -19.05 21.43
CA ILE A 362 14.40 -19.23 22.69
C ILE A 362 13.06 -18.52 22.56
N LEU A 363 11.96 -19.17 22.89
CA LEU A 363 10.63 -18.56 22.92
C LEU A 363 10.16 -18.47 24.37
N SER A 364 10.52 -17.39 25.06
CA SER A 364 10.19 -17.18 26.48
C SER A 364 9.91 -15.70 26.76
N PRO A 365 8.99 -15.36 27.68
CA PRO A 365 8.76 -13.97 28.08
C PRO A 365 9.89 -13.35 28.91
N HIS A 366 10.84 -14.18 29.36
CA HIS A 366 11.92 -13.78 30.28
C HIS A 366 13.29 -13.65 29.60
N LYS A 367 13.40 -14.03 28.33
CA LYS A 367 14.66 -14.03 27.56
C LYS A 367 14.46 -13.33 26.23
N LEU A 368 15.52 -12.72 25.71
CA LEU A 368 15.51 -12.10 24.39
C LEU A 368 15.69 -13.17 23.30
N VAL A 369 15.01 -12.97 22.18
CA VAL A 369 15.25 -13.72 20.95
C VAL A 369 16.38 -13.04 20.19
N HIS A 370 17.53 -13.70 20.08
CA HIS A 370 18.68 -13.16 19.35
C HIS A 370 18.72 -13.68 17.92
N THR A 371 18.91 -12.78 16.95
CA THR A 371 19.10 -13.16 15.54
C THR A 371 19.80 -12.05 14.75
N LEU A 372 20.49 -12.42 13.66
CA LEU A 372 21.15 -11.48 12.74
C LEU A 372 20.20 -11.08 11.61
N ILE A 373 20.00 -9.78 11.38
CA ILE A 373 19.21 -9.26 10.25
C ILE A 373 20.08 -8.42 9.32
N GLY A 374 19.91 -8.60 8.01
CA GLY A 374 20.67 -7.89 6.98
C GLY A 374 20.27 -6.42 6.85
N ALA A 375 21.15 -5.60 6.27
CA ALA A 375 20.86 -4.22 5.90
C ALA A 375 19.72 -4.15 4.88
N TRP A 376 18.78 -3.20 5.06
CA TRP A 376 17.60 -3.01 4.19
C TRP A 376 16.87 -4.32 3.84
N ASN A 377 16.78 -5.23 4.82
CA ASN A 377 16.21 -6.55 4.63
C ASN A 377 15.29 -6.91 5.80
N GLY A 378 14.60 -8.04 5.69
CA GLY A 378 13.84 -8.61 6.79
C GLY A 378 14.19 -10.06 7.05
N LYS A 379 13.55 -10.62 8.07
CA LYS A 379 13.64 -12.03 8.42
C LYS A 379 12.26 -12.52 8.86
N ILE A 380 11.86 -13.70 8.38
CA ILE A 380 10.57 -14.32 8.71
C ILE A 380 10.86 -15.67 9.36
N LEU A 381 11.03 -15.67 10.68
CA LEU A 381 11.34 -16.87 11.46
C LEU A 381 10.07 -17.65 11.77
N LYS A 382 9.88 -18.79 11.10
CA LYS A 382 8.78 -19.72 11.37
C LYS A 382 9.14 -20.69 12.47
N ILE A 383 8.27 -20.77 13.48
CA ILE A 383 8.36 -21.69 14.60
C ILE A 383 7.10 -22.55 14.59
N SER A 384 7.27 -23.86 14.48
CA SER A 384 6.17 -24.82 14.56
C SER A 384 6.30 -25.61 15.86
N TYR A 385 5.19 -25.76 16.57
CA TYR A 385 5.16 -26.53 17.82
C TYR A 385 3.99 -27.51 17.83
N SER A 386 4.16 -28.64 18.51
CA SER A 386 3.06 -29.58 18.76
C SER A 386 2.26 -29.09 19.98
N HIS A 387 0.92 -29.11 19.92
CA HIS A 387 0.11 -29.00 21.13
C HIS A 387 0.44 -30.18 22.04
N PHE A 388 1.14 -29.92 23.15
CA PHE A 388 1.06 -30.80 24.30
C PHE A 388 -0.33 -30.58 24.90
N LEU A 389 -1.26 -31.49 24.61
CA LEU A 389 -2.45 -31.66 25.43
C LEU A 389 -1.96 -31.95 26.85
N HIS A 390 -2.06 -30.96 27.73
CA HIS A 390 -1.94 -31.17 29.17
C HIS A 390 -3.32 -31.43 29.76
#